data_AF-A0A932Y9T5-F1
#
_entry.id   AF-A0A932Y9T5-F1
#
_cell.length_a   1.000
_cell.length_b   1.000
_cell.length_c   1.000
_cell.angle_alpha   90.00
_cell.angle_beta   90.00
_cell.angle_gamma   90.00
#
_symmetry.space_group_name_H-M   'P 1'
#
loop_
_entity.id
_entity.type
_entity.pdbx_description
1 polymer ?
#
loop_
_entity_poly.entity_id
_entity_poly.type
_entity_poly.pdbx_seq_one_letter_code
_entity_poly.pdbx_strand_id
1 'polypeptide(L)'
;MKSFGKIMVMAAMGFLFAGAVSFAEGPCAEDMKKFCKDVPPGGGRILKCLKEHQAELSQACKEKGKEFKKKFKERMEEVREACQADVKKFCQGIQPGEGRLAGCLKQHEAELSESCRKEGAKIKAKREKIRERLEEFKGVCGPDVEKFCKGVQPGEGRIIRCLKEHESELSESCRKEKRTPGAVGKHKGESCEEEEPCRKDGSKFPASPAGR
;
A
#
# COMPACT_ATOMS: atom_id res chain seq x y z
N MET A 1 -23.55 37.05 -50.13
CA MET A 1 -23.73 37.29 -48.67
C MET A 1 -24.98 36.58 -48.19
N LYS A 2 -24.82 35.44 -47.48
CA LYS A 2 -25.64 35.00 -46.32
C LYS A 2 -25.40 33.50 -46.05
N SER A 3 -24.79 33.26 -44.89
CA SER A 3 -24.90 32.06 -44.05
C SER A 3 -24.09 30.81 -44.40
N PHE A 4 -22.75 30.96 -44.35
CA PHE A 4 -21.90 30.00 -43.62
C PHE A 4 -22.29 30.08 -42.13
N GLY A 5 -22.88 29.04 -41.55
CA GLY A 5 -23.21 29.09 -40.12
C GLY A 5 -24.24 28.06 -39.66
N LYS A 6 -23.99 26.76 -39.88
CA LYS A 6 -24.76 25.67 -39.22
C LYS A 6 -23.92 24.43 -38.85
N ILE A 7 -22.60 24.55 -38.69
CA ILE A 7 -21.71 23.41 -38.34
C ILE A 7 -21.02 23.61 -36.97
N MET A 8 -21.59 24.40 -36.06
CA MET A 8 -20.89 24.75 -34.81
C MET A 8 -21.76 24.74 -33.53
N VAL A 9 -22.80 23.90 -33.44
CA VAL A 9 -23.52 23.68 -32.16
C VAL A 9 -24.14 22.26 -32.08
N MET A 10 -23.33 21.21 -31.96
CA MET A 10 -23.73 19.90 -31.40
C MET A 10 -22.52 19.22 -30.72
N ALA A 11 -21.73 20.00 -29.99
CA ALA A 11 -20.64 19.52 -29.13
C ALA A 11 -20.78 20.15 -27.74
N ALA A 12 -21.94 19.98 -27.11
CA ALA A 12 -22.20 20.47 -25.76
C ALA A 12 -23.29 19.66 -25.03
N MET A 13 -23.27 18.32 -25.13
CA MET A 13 -24.03 17.43 -24.22
C MET A 13 -23.30 16.10 -23.98
N GLY A 14 -21.98 16.14 -23.75
CA GLY A 14 -21.16 14.93 -23.57
C GLY A 14 -20.00 15.05 -22.59
N PHE A 15 -19.98 16.06 -21.71
CA PHE A 15 -18.85 16.28 -20.79
C PHE A 15 -19.27 16.88 -19.43
N LEU A 16 -20.39 16.41 -18.87
CA LEU A 16 -20.80 16.72 -17.48
C LEU A 16 -20.85 15.49 -16.56
N PHE A 17 -20.21 14.39 -16.94
CA PHE A 17 -19.84 13.33 -16.01
C PHE A 17 -18.32 13.24 -15.88
N ALA A 18 -17.70 14.32 -15.42
CA ALA A 18 -16.43 14.22 -14.71
C ALA A 18 -16.72 13.63 -13.32
N GLY A 19 -17.03 12.33 -13.31
CA GLY A 19 -17.22 11.57 -12.09
C GLY A 19 -15.92 11.56 -11.30
N ALA A 20 -15.93 12.19 -10.13
CA ALA A 20 -14.96 11.90 -9.09
C ALA A 20 -15.10 10.42 -8.72
N VAL A 21 -14.02 9.63 -8.87
CA VAL A 21 -13.54 8.67 -7.85
C VAL A 21 -12.26 7.97 -8.31
N SER A 22 -11.11 8.47 -7.84
CA SER A 22 -9.84 7.72 -7.82
C SER A 22 -9.97 6.55 -6.84
N PHE A 23 -9.98 5.32 -7.35
CA PHE A 23 -9.94 4.10 -6.55
C PHE A 23 -8.70 3.30 -6.92
N ALA A 24 -7.91 2.93 -5.91
CA ALA A 24 -6.93 1.84 -5.92
C ALA A 24 -6.24 1.62 -7.28
N GLU A 25 -5.40 2.56 -7.68
CA GLU A 25 -4.88 2.61 -9.04
C GLU A 25 -4.00 1.39 -9.36
N GLY A 26 -4.33 0.70 -10.45
CA GLY A 26 -3.54 -0.41 -10.95
C GLY A 26 -4.26 -1.23 -12.02
N PRO A 27 -3.54 -2.08 -12.76
CA PRO A 27 -4.11 -2.85 -13.88
C PRO A 27 -5.27 -3.79 -13.49
N CYS A 28 -5.40 -4.11 -12.20
CA CYS A 28 -6.43 -4.98 -11.65
C CYS A 28 -7.52 -4.25 -10.84
N ALA A 29 -7.50 -2.91 -10.80
CA ALA A 29 -8.38 -2.12 -9.92
C ALA A 29 -9.87 -2.40 -10.17
N GLU A 30 -10.28 -2.32 -11.44
CA GLU A 30 -11.67 -2.54 -11.85
C GLU A 30 -12.08 -4.00 -11.71
N ASP A 31 -11.20 -4.93 -12.05
CA ASP A 31 -11.45 -6.37 -11.86
C ASP A 31 -11.64 -6.70 -10.37
N MET A 32 -10.83 -6.12 -9.49
CA MET A 32 -10.97 -6.30 -8.05
C MET A 32 -12.31 -5.76 -7.52
N LYS A 33 -12.76 -4.60 -8.00
CA LYS A 33 -14.08 -4.06 -7.63
C LYS A 33 -15.22 -4.93 -8.16
N LYS A 34 -15.07 -5.46 -9.37
CA LYS A 34 -16.12 -6.25 -10.02
C LYS A 34 -16.28 -7.62 -9.36
N PHE A 35 -15.17 -8.32 -9.10
CA PHE A 35 -15.18 -9.73 -8.68
C PHE A 35 -14.89 -9.92 -7.19
N CYS A 36 -14.11 -9.03 -6.57
CA CYS A 36 -13.56 -9.24 -5.22
C CYS A 36 -13.94 -8.16 -4.20
N LYS A 37 -15.00 -7.38 -4.44
CA LYS A 37 -15.41 -6.27 -3.56
C LYS A 37 -15.69 -6.69 -2.11
N ASP A 38 -16.22 -7.89 -1.92
CA ASP A 38 -16.63 -8.41 -0.60
C ASP A 38 -15.51 -9.23 0.07
N VAL A 39 -14.36 -9.39 -0.61
CA VAL A 39 -13.23 -10.16 -0.10
C VAL A 39 -12.43 -9.30 0.87
N PRO A 40 -12.29 -9.71 2.14
CA PRO A 40 -11.49 -8.96 3.09
C PRO A 40 -10.02 -8.85 2.63
N PRO A 41 -9.39 -7.67 2.75
CA PRO A 41 -7.99 -7.50 2.37
C PRO A 41 -7.04 -8.38 3.19
N GLY A 42 -5.76 -8.43 2.82
CA GLY A 42 -4.75 -9.18 3.58
C GLY A 42 -4.77 -10.70 3.35
N GLY A 43 -3.73 -11.38 3.86
CA GLY A 43 -3.59 -12.84 3.79
C GLY A 43 -3.53 -13.45 2.39
N GLY A 44 -3.43 -12.64 1.33
CA GLY A 44 -3.53 -13.11 -0.06
C GLY A 44 -4.95 -13.47 -0.51
N ARG A 45 -5.99 -13.14 0.27
CA ARG A 45 -7.40 -13.48 -0.06
C ARG A 45 -7.85 -12.90 -1.41
N ILE A 46 -7.50 -11.64 -1.67
CA ILE A 46 -7.81 -10.98 -2.95
C ILE A 46 -7.08 -11.67 -4.12
N LEU A 47 -5.81 -12.07 -3.93
CA LEU A 47 -5.08 -12.81 -4.97
C LEU A 47 -5.73 -14.17 -5.26
N LYS A 48 -6.26 -14.84 -4.23
CA LYS A 48 -7.04 -16.08 -4.40
C LYS A 48 -8.31 -15.82 -5.22
N CYS A 49 -9.08 -14.80 -4.86
CA CYS A 49 -10.29 -14.41 -5.60
C CYS A 49 -9.99 -14.08 -7.07
N LEU A 50 -8.98 -13.24 -7.35
CA LEU A 50 -8.59 -12.93 -8.73
C LEU A 50 -8.16 -14.17 -9.52
N LYS A 51 -7.54 -15.16 -8.86
CA LYS A 51 -7.18 -16.42 -9.50
C LYS A 51 -8.40 -17.27 -9.84
N GLU A 52 -9.43 -17.29 -8.99
CA GLU A 52 -10.69 -17.99 -9.26
C GLU A 52 -11.43 -17.35 -10.45
N HIS A 53 -11.35 -16.04 -10.61
CA HIS A 53 -11.89 -15.30 -11.75
C HIS A 53 -10.91 -15.08 -12.90
N GLN A 54 -9.79 -15.81 -12.97
CA GLN A 54 -8.69 -15.52 -13.90
C GLN A 54 -9.14 -15.43 -15.36
N ALA A 55 -10.12 -16.23 -15.78
CA ALA A 55 -10.66 -16.20 -17.14
C ALA A 55 -11.43 -14.90 -17.46
N GLU A 56 -12.09 -14.32 -16.47
CA GLU A 56 -12.97 -13.13 -16.59
C GLU A 56 -12.22 -11.81 -16.39
N LEU A 57 -10.99 -11.86 -15.89
CA LEU A 57 -10.15 -10.68 -15.69
C LEU A 57 -9.85 -9.97 -17.01
N SER A 58 -9.68 -8.65 -16.92
CA SER A 58 -9.13 -7.83 -17.99
C SER A 58 -7.76 -8.33 -18.44
N GLN A 59 -7.42 -8.05 -19.71
CA GLN A 59 -6.11 -8.41 -20.25
C GLN A 59 -4.98 -7.72 -19.49
N ALA A 60 -5.17 -6.46 -19.10
CA ALA A 60 -4.20 -5.71 -18.30
C ALA A 60 -3.94 -6.38 -16.95
N CYS A 61 -4.98 -6.83 -16.26
CA CYS A 61 -4.82 -7.53 -14.99
C CYS A 61 -4.16 -8.91 -15.17
N LYS A 62 -4.52 -9.66 -16.23
CA LYS A 62 -3.89 -10.96 -16.55
C LYS A 62 -2.39 -10.83 -16.77
N GLU A 63 -1.96 -9.86 -17.57
CA GLU A 63 -0.53 -9.64 -17.83
C GLU A 63 0.20 -9.20 -16.57
N LYS A 64 -0.39 -8.31 -15.75
CA LYS A 64 0.22 -7.93 -14.48
C LYS A 64 0.32 -9.09 -13.50
N GLY A 65 -0.70 -9.94 -13.46
CA GLY A 65 -0.70 -11.17 -12.66
C GLY A 65 0.39 -12.15 -13.09
N LYS A 66 0.62 -12.31 -14.40
CA LYS A 66 1.73 -13.12 -14.93
C LYS A 66 3.09 -12.55 -14.52
N GLU A 67 3.28 -11.24 -14.67
CA GLU A 67 4.51 -10.55 -14.27
C GLU A 67 4.78 -10.73 -12.76
N PHE A 68 3.76 -10.52 -11.93
CA PHE A 68 3.85 -10.71 -10.49
C PHE A 68 4.20 -12.15 -10.12
N LYS A 69 3.51 -13.14 -10.73
CA LYS A 69 3.78 -14.57 -10.50
C LYS A 69 5.20 -14.94 -10.89
N LYS A 70 5.71 -14.41 -12.02
CA LYS A 70 7.08 -14.63 -12.48
C LYS A 70 8.10 -14.08 -11.46
N LYS A 71 7.99 -12.79 -11.12
CA LYS A 71 8.91 -12.13 -10.16
C LYS A 71 8.86 -12.77 -8.77
N PHE A 72 7.67 -13.16 -8.31
CA PHE A 72 7.51 -13.86 -7.04
C PHE A 72 8.17 -15.23 -7.05
N LYS A 73 7.98 -16.01 -8.12
CA LYS A 73 8.61 -17.32 -8.27
C LYS A 73 10.14 -17.19 -8.28
N GLU A 74 10.69 -16.31 -9.12
CA GLU A 74 12.14 -16.06 -9.19
C GLU A 74 12.71 -15.68 -7.82
N ARG A 75 12.05 -14.76 -7.10
CA ARG A 75 12.47 -14.36 -5.76
C ARG A 75 12.40 -15.49 -4.74
N MET A 76 11.38 -16.34 -4.82
CA MET A 76 11.24 -17.47 -3.90
C MET A 76 12.26 -18.56 -4.17
N GLU A 77 12.59 -18.84 -5.44
CA GLU A 77 13.67 -19.76 -5.78
C GLU A 77 15.03 -19.23 -5.33
N GLU A 78 15.33 -17.93 -5.52
CA GLU A 78 16.57 -17.30 -5.01
C GLU A 78 16.73 -17.53 -3.50
N VAL A 79 15.66 -17.28 -2.73
CA VAL A 79 15.67 -17.51 -1.28
C VAL A 79 15.79 -19.00 -0.94
N ARG A 80 15.09 -19.87 -1.69
CA ARG A 80 15.12 -21.32 -1.48
C ARG A 80 16.51 -21.87 -1.71
N GLU A 81 17.16 -21.51 -2.81
CA GLU A 81 18.52 -21.93 -3.13
C GLU A 81 19.52 -21.46 -2.08
N ALA A 82 19.39 -20.20 -1.62
CA ALA A 82 20.27 -19.64 -0.61
C ALA A 82 20.11 -20.28 0.78
N CYS A 83 18.89 -20.71 1.15
CA CYS A 83 18.55 -21.15 2.50
C CYS A 83 18.22 -22.65 2.63
N GLN A 84 18.12 -23.43 1.56
CA GLN A 84 17.65 -24.82 1.64
C GLN A 84 18.53 -25.72 2.52
N ALA A 85 19.85 -25.51 2.54
CA ALA A 85 20.75 -26.27 3.38
C ALA A 85 20.51 -25.95 4.87
N ASP A 86 20.37 -24.66 5.20
CA ASP A 86 20.07 -24.21 6.56
C ASP A 86 18.68 -24.68 7.02
N VAL A 87 17.67 -24.60 6.15
CA VAL A 87 16.33 -25.12 6.45
C VAL A 87 16.38 -26.62 6.77
N LYS A 88 17.11 -27.41 5.97
CA LYS A 88 17.27 -28.85 6.23
C LYS A 88 18.03 -29.11 7.52
N LYS A 89 18.99 -28.26 7.89
CA LYS A 89 19.82 -28.44 9.09
C LYS A 89 19.08 -28.04 10.37
N PHE A 90 18.44 -26.88 10.38
CA PHE A 90 17.91 -26.25 11.59
C PHE A 90 16.40 -26.36 11.72
N CYS A 91 15.67 -26.46 10.61
CA CYS A 91 14.21 -26.34 10.56
C CYS A 91 13.52 -27.60 10.02
N GLN A 92 14.13 -28.77 10.21
CA GLN A 92 13.53 -30.04 9.82
C GLN A 92 12.17 -30.24 10.51
N GLY A 93 11.17 -30.69 9.74
CA GLY A 93 9.80 -30.90 10.25
C GLY A 93 8.95 -29.63 10.35
N ILE A 94 9.52 -28.43 10.16
CA ILE A 94 8.73 -27.19 10.12
C ILE A 94 7.98 -27.10 8.79
N GLN A 95 6.65 -27.09 8.89
CA GLN A 95 5.77 -26.96 7.74
C GLN A 95 5.95 -25.58 7.08
N PRO A 96 6.07 -25.50 5.73
CA PRO A 96 6.09 -24.25 5.00
C PRO A 96 4.80 -23.43 5.18
N GLY A 97 4.89 -22.12 4.92
CA GLY A 97 3.78 -21.18 5.06
C GLY A 97 3.80 -20.41 6.38
N GLU A 98 2.93 -19.40 6.47
CA GLU A 98 2.68 -18.56 7.67
C GLU A 98 3.93 -17.95 8.32
N GLY A 99 5.05 -17.90 7.60
CA GLY A 99 6.32 -17.43 8.13
C GLY A 99 7.00 -18.38 9.13
N ARG A 100 6.52 -19.63 9.31
CA ARG A 100 7.08 -20.58 10.29
C ARG A 100 8.57 -20.87 10.04
N LEU A 101 8.92 -21.15 8.79
CA LEU A 101 10.33 -21.34 8.37
C LEU A 101 11.17 -20.08 8.59
N ALA A 102 10.63 -18.91 8.29
CA ALA A 102 11.34 -17.66 8.54
C ALA A 102 11.53 -17.39 10.04
N GLY A 103 10.58 -17.80 10.88
CA GLY A 103 10.68 -17.76 12.34
C GLY A 103 11.78 -18.68 12.86
N CYS A 104 11.82 -19.92 12.38
CA CYS A 104 12.87 -20.88 12.72
C CYS A 104 14.26 -20.39 12.27
N LEU A 105 14.43 -19.98 11.00
CA LEU A 105 15.71 -19.46 10.51
C LEU A 105 16.18 -18.23 11.29
N LYS A 106 15.26 -17.39 11.77
CA LYS A 106 15.59 -16.25 12.64
C LYS A 106 16.19 -16.68 13.98
N GLN A 107 15.73 -17.79 14.56
CA GLN A 107 16.29 -18.31 15.82
C GLN A 107 17.73 -18.80 15.65
N HIS A 108 18.10 -19.21 14.43
CA HIS A 108 19.43 -19.69 14.08
C HIS A 108 20.26 -18.67 13.27
N GLU A 109 19.88 -17.37 13.26
CA GLU A 109 20.45 -16.36 12.35
C GLU A 109 21.98 -16.30 12.36
N ALA A 110 22.60 -16.48 13.53
CA ALA A 110 24.06 -16.50 13.69
C ALA A 110 24.73 -17.74 13.07
N GLU A 111 24.01 -18.87 13.02
CA GLU A 111 24.49 -20.17 12.55
C GLU A 111 24.20 -20.44 11.07
N LEU A 112 23.39 -19.58 10.44
CA LEU A 112 23.03 -19.71 9.02
C LEU A 112 24.26 -19.58 8.10
N SER A 113 24.16 -20.11 6.89
CA SER A 113 25.09 -19.80 5.81
C SER A 113 25.11 -18.30 5.47
N GLU A 114 26.22 -17.82 4.92
CA GLU A 114 26.33 -16.43 4.46
C GLU A 114 25.27 -16.10 3.39
N SER A 115 25.01 -17.03 2.46
CA SER A 115 23.98 -16.89 1.44
C SER A 115 22.59 -16.69 2.05
N CYS A 116 22.22 -17.51 3.04
CA CYS A 116 20.92 -17.40 3.68
C CYS A 116 20.80 -16.12 4.53
N ARG A 117 21.87 -15.72 5.24
CA ARG A 117 21.89 -14.44 5.98
C ARG A 117 21.69 -13.24 5.06
N LYS A 118 22.32 -13.23 3.88
CA LYS A 118 22.14 -12.15 2.89
C LYS A 118 20.69 -12.04 2.42
N GLU A 119 20.04 -13.16 2.13
CA GLU A 119 18.62 -13.16 1.75
C GLU A 119 17.70 -12.76 2.92
N GLY A 120 18.01 -13.23 4.14
CA GLY A 120 17.35 -12.82 5.37
C GLY A 120 17.44 -11.31 5.60
N ALA A 121 18.61 -10.71 5.38
CA ALA A 121 18.83 -9.27 5.50
C ALA A 121 18.00 -8.46 4.49
N LYS A 122 17.90 -8.92 3.22
CA LYS A 122 17.02 -8.29 2.21
C LYS A 122 15.54 -8.31 2.65
N ILE A 123 15.09 -9.43 3.24
CA ILE A 123 13.72 -9.56 3.76
C ILE A 123 13.51 -8.65 4.99
N LYS A 124 14.48 -8.62 5.91
CA LYS A 124 14.46 -7.77 7.10
C LYS A 124 14.39 -6.30 6.71
N ALA A 125 15.22 -5.84 5.78
CA ALA A 125 15.20 -4.46 5.28
C ALA A 125 13.84 -4.09 4.67
N LYS A 126 13.20 -5.00 3.91
CA LYS A 126 11.84 -4.77 3.40
C LYS A 126 10.80 -4.69 4.51
N ARG A 127 10.92 -5.50 5.57
CA ARG A 127 10.03 -5.47 6.73
C ARG A 127 10.19 -4.19 7.54
N GLU A 128 11.41 -3.71 7.74
CA GLU A 128 11.65 -2.42 8.41
C GLU A 128 10.99 -1.26 7.65
N LYS A 129 11.12 -1.21 6.31
CA LYS A 129 10.41 -0.21 5.50
C LYS A 129 8.88 -0.29 5.61
N ILE A 130 8.33 -1.49 5.83
CA ILE A 130 6.90 -1.64 6.08
C ILE A 130 6.54 -1.15 7.49
N ARG A 131 7.39 -1.42 8.47
CA ARG A 131 7.21 -0.94 9.85
C ARG A 131 7.25 0.59 9.91
N GLU A 132 8.22 1.23 9.28
CA GLU A 132 8.33 2.69 9.19
C GLU A 132 7.04 3.31 8.63
N ARG A 133 6.55 2.80 7.49
CA ARG A 133 5.28 3.24 6.91
C ARG A 133 4.07 2.98 7.81
N LEU A 134 4.10 1.89 8.58
CA LEU A 134 3.02 1.62 9.52
C LEU A 134 3.04 2.60 10.70
N GLU A 135 4.22 3.02 11.17
CA GLU A 135 4.32 4.04 12.22
C GLU A 135 3.90 5.42 11.70
N GLU A 136 4.26 5.78 10.46
CA GLU A 136 3.74 6.98 9.79
C GLU A 136 2.21 6.95 9.69
N PHE A 137 1.67 5.85 9.17
CA PHE A 137 0.22 5.65 9.10
C PHE A 137 -0.46 5.74 10.47
N LYS A 138 0.13 5.18 11.52
CA LYS A 138 -0.40 5.29 12.89
C LYS A 138 -0.33 6.73 13.40
N GLY A 139 0.72 7.48 13.08
CA GLY A 139 0.84 8.88 13.46
C GLY A 139 -0.26 9.75 12.84
N VAL A 140 -0.66 9.44 11.60
CA VAL A 140 -1.68 10.21 10.87
C VAL A 140 -3.10 9.71 11.17
N CYS A 141 -3.35 8.41 11.00
CA CYS A 141 -4.68 7.80 11.12
C CYS A 141 -5.00 7.26 12.51
N GLY A 142 -4.06 7.26 13.47
CA GLY A 142 -4.26 6.73 14.81
C GLY A 142 -5.52 7.26 15.53
N PRO A 143 -5.74 8.59 15.58
CA PRO A 143 -6.93 9.16 16.21
C PRO A 143 -8.24 8.69 15.55
N ASP A 144 -8.27 8.59 14.22
CA ASP A 144 -9.42 8.08 13.48
C ASP A 144 -9.65 6.59 13.75
N VAL A 145 -8.58 5.79 13.84
CA VAL A 145 -8.67 4.37 14.20
C VAL A 145 -9.25 4.19 15.60
N GLU A 146 -8.82 4.99 16.56
CA GLU A 146 -9.34 4.95 17.93
C GLU A 146 -10.81 5.36 18.01
N LYS A 147 -11.21 6.36 17.22
CA LYS A 147 -12.57 6.89 17.20
C LYS A 147 -13.55 5.94 16.50
N PHE A 148 -13.19 5.45 15.31
CA PHE A 148 -14.12 4.73 14.42
C PHE A 148 -13.92 3.21 14.44
N CYS A 149 -12.70 2.74 14.69
CA CYS A 149 -12.33 1.32 14.55
C CYS A 149 -11.98 0.65 15.88
N LYS A 150 -12.50 1.18 17.00
CA LYS A 150 -12.30 0.62 18.33
C LYS A 150 -12.81 -0.83 18.38
N GLY A 151 -11.95 -1.77 18.77
CA GLY A 151 -12.27 -3.20 18.83
C GLY A 151 -12.03 -3.98 17.54
N VAL A 152 -11.64 -3.32 16.44
CA VAL A 152 -11.18 -4.00 15.24
C VAL A 152 -9.79 -4.58 15.50
N GLN A 153 -9.64 -5.89 15.29
CA GLN A 153 -8.35 -6.54 15.47
C GLN A 153 -7.33 -6.09 14.40
N PRO A 154 -6.09 -5.73 14.80
CA PRO A 154 -5.02 -5.43 13.85
C PRO A 154 -4.71 -6.60 12.91
N GLY A 155 -4.04 -6.27 11.81
CA GLY A 155 -3.65 -7.24 10.79
C GLY A 155 -4.72 -7.50 9.73
N GLU A 156 -4.31 -8.22 8.69
CA GLU A 156 -5.13 -8.58 7.53
C GLU A 156 -5.91 -7.41 6.89
N GLY A 157 -5.40 -6.18 6.98
CA GLY A 157 -6.08 -5.01 6.42
C GLY A 157 -7.46 -4.68 7.03
N ARG A 158 -7.84 -5.26 8.17
CA ARG A 158 -9.15 -5.04 8.81
C ARG A 158 -9.37 -3.58 9.19
N ILE A 159 -8.34 -2.95 9.76
CA ILE A 159 -8.36 -1.52 10.11
C ILE A 159 -8.55 -0.65 8.87
N ILE A 160 -7.82 -0.95 7.78
CA ILE A 160 -7.95 -0.21 6.52
C ILE A 160 -9.37 -0.33 5.94
N ARG A 161 -10.00 -1.51 6.03
CA ARG A 161 -11.39 -1.70 5.63
C ARG A 161 -12.34 -0.85 6.48
N CYS A 162 -12.19 -0.89 7.80
CA CYS A 162 -13.01 -0.06 8.70
C CYS A 162 -12.86 1.44 8.39
N LEU A 163 -11.64 1.94 8.21
CA LEU A 163 -11.42 3.34 7.83
C LEU A 163 -12.03 3.69 6.45
N LYS A 164 -12.11 2.72 5.54
CA LYS A 164 -12.79 2.92 4.24
C LYS A 164 -14.30 3.04 4.42
N GLU A 165 -14.90 2.28 5.32
CA GLU A 165 -16.33 2.36 5.65
C GLU A 165 -16.69 3.72 6.28
N HIS A 166 -15.76 4.32 7.04
CA HIS A 166 -15.90 5.64 7.65
C HIS A 166 -15.22 6.78 6.84
N GLU A 167 -14.99 6.60 5.54
CA GLU A 167 -14.16 7.52 4.73
C GLU A 167 -14.56 9.00 4.84
N SER A 168 -15.86 9.30 4.81
CA SER A 168 -16.39 10.66 4.91
C SER A 168 -16.22 11.28 6.31
N GLU A 169 -16.04 10.46 7.33
CA GLU A 169 -15.97 10.87 8.74
C GLU A 169 -14.53 11.01 9.25
N LEU A 170 -13.55 10.46 8.51
CA LEU A 170 -12.13 10.55 8.87
C LEU A 170 -11.62 12.00 8.90
N SER A 171 -10.49 12.23 9.56
CA SER A 171 -9.69 13.44 9.36
C SER A 171 -9.23 13.58 7.90
N GLU A 172 -9.01 14.82 7.45
CA GLU A 172 -8.48 15.07 6.11
C GLU A 172 -7.08 14.45 5.92
N SER A 173 -6.23 14.54 6.95
CA SER A 173 -4.89 13.96 6.95
C SER A 173 -4.95 12.43 6.77
N CYS A 174 -5.82 11.73 7.50
CA CYS A 174 -5.98 10.29 7.31
C CYS A 174 -6.61 9.91 5.97
N ARG A 175 -7.55 10.72 5.44
CA ARG A 175 -8.09 10.52 4.09
C ARG A 175 -7.02 10.64 2.99
N LYS A 176 -6.06 11.53 3.14
CA LYS A 176 -4.96 11.71 2.19
C LYS A 176 -3.96 10.57 2.28
N GLU A 177 -3.56 10.18 3.50
CA GLU A 177 -2.58 9.12 3.73
C GLU A 177 -2.99 7.77 3.13
N LYS A 178 -4.24 7.33 3.37
CA LYS A 178 -4.74 6.03 2.86
C LYS A 178 -4.78 5.90 1.33
N ARG A 179 -4.66 7.01 0.59
CA ARG A 179 -4.74 7.02 -0.89
C ARG A 179 -3.40 6.72 -1.55
N THR A 180 -2.29 6.68 -0.82
CA THR A 180 -0.95 6.47 -1.42
C THR A 180 -0.66 4.97 -1.59
N PRO A 181 -0.67 4.42 -2.82
CA PRO A 181 -0.36 3.02 -3.06
C PRO A 181 1.16 2.86 -3.00
N GLY A 182 1.67 2.46 -1.83
CA GLY A 182 3.09 2.10 -1.70
C GLY A 182 4.06 3.24 -1.97
N ALA A 183 3.74 4.47 -1.53
CA ALA A 183 4.69 5.58 -1.57
C ALA A 183 6.02 5.14 -0.94
N VAL A 184 7.02 5.08 -1.80
CA VAL A 184 8.44 5.06 -1.45
C VAL A 184 8.72 6.43 -0.86
N GLY A 185 9.39 6.45 0.29
CA GLY A 185 9.43 7.58 1.20
C GLY A 185 9.68 8.94 0.57
N LYS A 186 8.96 9.94 1.10
CA LYS A 186 9.42 11.31 1.32
C LYS A 186 8.31 12.07 2.06
N HIS A 187 8.30 11.96 3.39
CA HIS A 187 7.88 13.08 4.23
C HIS A 187 9.03 13.35 5.21
N LYS A 188 9.92 14.27 4.80
CA LYS A 188 10.68 15.06 5.75
C LYS A 188 9.64 15.99 6.36
N GLY A 189 9.54 16.01 7.69
CA GLY A 189 8.41 16.61 8.42
C GLY A 189 7.94 17.94 7.84
N GLU A 190 6.64 18.00 7.57
CA GLU A 190 5.91 19.22 7.26
C GLU A 190 4.82 19.37 8.32
N SER A 191 5.05 20.30 9.23
CA SER A 191 3.99 20.93 10.02
C SER A 191 4.13 22.43 9.80
N CYS A 192 3.58 22.93 8.69
CA CYS A 192 3.18 24.32 8.52
C CYS A 192 1.99 24.29 7.56
N GLU A 193 0.77 24.22 8.10
CA GLU A 193 -0.42 24.58 7.33
C GLU A 193 -0.42 26.13 7.20
N GLU A 194 -0.65 26.59 5.98
CA GLU A 194 -0.76 27.98 5.53
C GLU A 194 -1.67 28.76 6.52
N GLU A 195 -1.21 29.81 7.21
CA GLU A 195 -1.00 31.15 6.66
C GLU A 195 0.13 31.90 7.40
N GLU A 196 1.32 32.03 6.78
CA GLU A 196 2.37 33.07 6.96
C GLU A 196 3.71 32.53 6.40
N PRO A 197 4.58 33.35 5.77
CA PRO A 197 5.73 32.84 5.01
C PRO A 197 6.94 32.44 5.88
N CYS A 198 7.38 31.17 5.78
CA CYS A 198 8.60 30.65 6.42
C CYS A 198 9.89 30.85 5.58
N ARG A 199 11.05 31.00 6.25
CA ARG A 199 12.40 30.99 5.62
C ARG A 199 12.87 29.57 5.26
N LYS A 200 13.73 29.47 4.23
CA LYS A 200 14.20 28.21 3.63
C LYS A 200 15.09 27.32 4.53
N ASP A 201 15.50 27.76 5.72
CA ASP A 201 16.33 26.96 6.64
C ASP A 201 15.57 26.37 7.84
N GLY A 202 14.28 26.69 8.03
CA GLY A 202 13.46 26.13 9.11
C GLY A 202 13.62 26.80 10.48
N SER A 203 14.30 27.95 10.57
CA SER A 203 14.36 28.75 11.79
C SER A 203 13.15 29.69 11.92
N LYS A 204 12.51 29.72 13.12
CA LYS A 204 11.40 30.63 13.46
C LYS A 204 11.88 32.09 13.45
N PHE A 205 11.12 33.02 12.87
CA PHE A 205 11.40 34.46 13.01
C PHE A 205 11.30 34.84 14.50
N PRO A 206 12.24 35.64 15.05
CA PRO A 206 12.03 36.22 16.37
C PRO A 206 10.81 37.13 16.32
N ALA A 207 9.90 36.96 17.28
CA ALA A 207 8.72 37.80 17.42
C ALA A 207 9.17 39.27 17.55
N SER A 208 8.67 40.12 16.65
CA SER A 208 8.78 41.57 16.82
C SER A 208 7.85 41.98 17.96
N PRO A 209 8.30 42.75 18.97
CA PRO A 209 7.43 43.22 20.03
C PRO A 209 6.45 44.25 19.46
N ALA A 210 5.16 44.07 19.77
CA ALA A 210 4.10 45.00 19.43
C ALA A 210 4.35 46.37 20.10
N GLY A 211 4.32 47.42 19.27
CA GLY A 211 3.82 48.78 19.53
C GLY A 211 4.19 49.50 20.83
N ARG A 212 4.75 50.70 20.66
CA ARG A 212 4.11 51.90 21.18
C ARG A 212 4.08 52.96 20.08
#